data_AF-A0A0C4WFX9-F1
#
_entry.id   AF-A0A0C4WFX9-F1
#
_cell.length_a   1.000
_cell.length_b   1.000
_cell.length_c   1.000
_cell.angle_alpha   90.00
_cell.angle_beta   90.00
_cell.angle_gamma   90.00
#
_symmetry.space_group_name_H-M   'P 1'
#
loop_
_entity.id
_entity.type
_entity.pdbx_description
1 polymer ?
#
loop_
_entity_poly.entity_id
_entity_poly.type
_entity_poly.pdbx_seq_one_letter_code
_entity_poly.pdbx_strand_id
1 'polypeptide(L)'
;MVAKKIVSLLSGIALAVAGSLLTDIEPPETFGAAKKIAREIHADDPLTFYCGCRYRDNRVDLASCGYQPRKSPQRASRLEWEHVVPAWVIGHQRQCWKKGGREHCTANDPAFAAAEADLHNLVPAIGEVNGDRSNFGFAMLNRKPDQYGRCRMVVDFQARKAMPREEVRGAVARIYLYMHDRYRLRMSPQDRKLYEAWNRQYPVSERERRRNQEVACQMGWGNPYVGEVGLWRCGFAGVMTSLLDGAGGVMQDGLRDALKALQQR
;
A
#
# COMPACT_ATOMS: atom_id res chain seq x y z
N MET A 1 37.99 7.73 42.12
CA MET A 1 37.59 6.37 41.65
C MET A 1 36.08 6.25 41.38
N VAL A 2 35.21 6.85 42.19
CA VAL A 2 33.74 6.76 42.02
C VAL A 2 33.24 7.41 40.72
N ALA A 3 33.76 8.59 40.34
CA ALA A 3 33.37 9.28 39.10
C ALA A 3 33.67 8.49 37.82
N LYS A 4 34.83 7.79 37.74
CA LYS A 4 35.16 6.90 36.60
C LYS A 4 34.21 5.71 36.50
N LYS A 5 33.78 5.15 37.64
CA LYS A 5 32.79 4.06 37.68
C LYS A 5 31.40 4.54 37.24
N ILE A 6 30.98 5.74 37.65
CA ILE A 6 29.70 6.34 37.23
C ILE A 6 29.70 6.64 35.73
N VAL A 7 30.77 7.23 35.19
CA VAL A 7 30.90 7.49 33.75
C VAL A 7 30.89 6.17 32.95
N SER A 8 31.60 5.14 33.39
CA SER A 8 31.59 3.83 32.72
C SER A 8 30.22 3.15 32.78
N LEU A 9 29.48 3.30 33.89
CA LEU A 9 28.14 2.74 34.05
C LEU A 9 27.12 3.48 33.17
N LEU A 10 27.21 4.81 33.09
CA LEU A 10 26.38 5.65 32.22
C LEU A 10 26.65 5.38 30.73
N SER A 11 27.91 5.20 30.33
CA SER A 11 28.26 4.80 28.96
C SER A 11 27.78 3.39 28.61
N GLY A 12 27.82 2.44 29.56
CA GLY A 12 27.28 1.09 29.37
C GLY A 12 25.76 1.07 29.21
N ILE A 13 25.04 1.89 30.00
CA ILE A 13 23.58 2.05 29.89
C ILE A 13 23.22 2.74 28.57
N ALA A 14 23.95 3.78 28.14
CA ALA A 14 23.72 4.44 26.87
C ALA A 14 23.91 3.51 25.65
N LEU A 15 24.91 2.61 25.68
CA LEU A 15 25.09 1.60 24.64
C LEU A 15 23.97 0.53 24.62
N ALA A 16 23.53 0.07 25.80
CA ALA A 16 22.46 -0.92 25.90
C ALA A 16 21.09 -0.36 25.46
N VAL A 17 20.81 0.92 25.78
CA VAL A 17 19.61 1.63 25.32
C VAL A 17 19.68 1.91 23.81
N ALA A 18 20.84 2.28 23.27
CA ALA A 18 21.01 2.46 21.82
C ALA A 18 20.81 1.15 21.03
N GLY A 19 21.23 0.01 21.57
CA GLY A 19 21.05 -1.30 20.94
C GLY A 19 19.60 -1.80 20.90
N SER A 20 18.73 -1.28 21.77
CA SER A 20 17.31 -1.69 21.87
C SER A 20 16.36 -0.80 21.04
N LEU A 21 16.88 0.28 20.44
CA LEU A 21 16.10 1.26 19.67
C LEU A 21 16.09 0.98 18.16
N LEU A 22 16.82 -0.05 17.71
CA LEU A 22 16.80 -0.54 16.34
C LEU A 22 15.94 -1.80 16.32
N THR A 23 14.61 -1.65 16.35
CA THR A 23 13.73 -2.75 15.96
C THR A 23 13.94 -3.00 14.47
N ASP A 24 14.51 -4.15 14.11
CA ASP A 24 14.56 -4.59 12.73
C ASP A 24 13.13 -4.69 12.18
N ILE A 25 12.85 -3.97 11.10
CA ILE A 25 11.54 -4.06 10.43
C ILE A 25 11.52 -5.40 9.69
N GLU A 26 10.64 -6.30 10.12
CA GLU A 26 10.44 -7.62 9.51
C GLU A 26 9.22 -7.62 8.58
N PRO A 27 9.41 -7.67 7.25
CA PRO A 27 8.30 -7.74 6.31
C PRO A 27 7.47 -9.00 6.51
N PRO A 28 6.15 -8.97 6.25
CA PRO A 28 5.32 -10.16 6.34
C PRO A 28 5.79 -11.24 5.36
N GLU A 29 6.08 -12.43 5.87
CA GLU A 29 6.55 -13.55 5.04
C GLU A 29 5.42 -14.28 4.30
N THR A 30 4.17 -14.09 4.74
CA THR A 30 3.01 -14.80 4.18
C THR A 30 1.91 -13.84 3.77
N PHE A 31 1.15 -14.22 2.73
CA PHE A 31 -0.04 -13.48 2.32
C PHE A 31 -1.08 -13.34 3.45
N GLY A 32 -1.18 -14.35 4.33
CA GLY A 32 -2.04 -14.30 5.50
C GLY A 32 -1.65 -13.19 6.48
N ALA A 33 -0.36 -13.08 6.80
CA ALA A 33 0.19 -12.01 7.64
C ALA A 33 0.04 -10.64 6.96
N ALA A 34 0.39 -10.53 5.68
CA ALA A 34 0.25 -9.29 4.92
C ALA A 34 -1.19 -8.76 4.92
N LYS A 35 -2.20 -9.62 4.77
CA LYS A 35 -3.62 -9.21 4.87
C LYS A 35 -4.01 -8.66 6.25
N LYS A 36 -3.37 -9.11 7.33
CA LYS A 36 -3.63 -8.57 8.68
C LYS A 36 -3.11 -7.14 8.77
N ILE A 37 -1.86 -6.93 8.39
CA ILE A 37 -1.22 -5.61 8.38
C ILE A 37 -1.94 -4.65 7.41
N ALA A 38 -2.33 -5.13 6.23
CA ALA A 38 -3.04 -4.30 5.26
C ALA A 38 -4.39 -3.80 5.80
N ARG A 39 -5.08 -4.55 6.67
CA ARG A 39 -6.31 -4.05 7.33
C ARG A 39 -6.04 -2.85 8.22
N GLU A 40 -4.91 -2.84 8.93
CA GLU A 40 -4.52 -1.74 9.82
C GLU A 40 -4.14 -0.49 9.01
N ILE A 41 -3.33 -0.65 7.96
CA ILE A 41 -2.94 0.44 7.05
C ILE A 41 -4.17 1.14 6.43
N HIS A 42 -5.22 0.38 6.13
CA HIS A 42 -6.42 0.93 5.50
C HIS A 42 -7.54 1.32 6.49
N ALA A 43 -7.31 1.26 7.80
CA ALA A 43 -8.35 1.48 8.81
C ALA A 43 -8.91 2.91 8.82
N ASP A 44 -8.06 3.93 8.65
CA ASP A 44 -8.45 5.34 8.71
C ASP A 44 -9.18 5.84 7.45
N ASP A 45 -9.10 5.08 6.35
CA ASP A 45 -9.67 5.45 5.05
C ASP A 45 -10.19 4.19 4.34
N PRO A 46 -11.24 3.54 4.88
CA PRO A 46 -11.69 2.22 4.44
C PRO A 46 -12.55 2.33 3.17
N LEU A 47 -11.91 2.68 2.06
CA LEU A 47 -12.49 2.76 0.73
C LEU A 47 -11.92 1.69 -0.20
N THR A 48 -12.79 1.00 -0.93
CA THR A 48 -12.34 0.06 -1.96
C THR A 48 -11.60 0.80 -3.07
N PHE A 49 -10.53 0.20 -3.57
CA PHE A 49 -9.58 0.84 -4.47
C PHE A 49 -10.24 1.25 -5.79
N TYR A 50 -10.81 0.30 -6.53
CA TYR A 50 -11.35 0.56 -7.87
C TYR A 50 -12.67 1.34 -7.89
N CYS A 51 -13.48 1.27 -6.83
CA CYS A 51 -14.84 1.82 -6.83
C CYS A 51 -15.09 2.89 -5.76
N GLY A 52 -14.21 3.04 -4.77
CA GLY A 52 -14.37 4.03 -3.71
C GLY A 52 -15.54 3.75 -2.75
N CYS A 53 -15.92 2.49 -2.57
CA CYS A 53 -17.01 2.12 -1.66
C CYS A 53 -16.49 1.99 -0.24
N ARG A 54 -17.24 2.49 0.73
CA ARG A 54 -16.95 2.26 2.15
C ARG A 54 -17.06 0.77 2.45
N TYR A 55 -16.21 0.28 3.35
CA TYR A 55 -16.32 -1.06 3.89
C TYR A 55 -16.05 -1.05 5.40
N ARG A 56 -16.54 -2.09 6.08
CA ARG A 56 -16.20 -2.36 7.48
C ARG A 56 -15.90 -3.84 7.60
N ASP A 57 -14.77 -4.16 8.21
CA ASP A 57 -14.26 -5.52 8.31
C ASP A 57 -14.20 -6.17 6.91
N ASN A 58 -14.95 -7.25 6.71
CA ASN A 58 -15.03 -7.96 5.43
C ASN A 58 -16.27 -7.58 4.61
N ARG A 59 -17.09 -6.59 5.03
CA ARG A 59 -18.35 -6.24 4.38
C ARG A 59 -18.25 -4.90 3.66
N VAL A 60 -18.64 -4.88 2.38
CA VAL A 60 -18.67 -3.65 1.56
C VAL A 60 -20.06 -3.03 1.61
N ASP A 61 -20.14 -1.72 1.86
CA ASP A 61 -21.34 -0.92 1.66
C ASP A 61 -21.41 -0.47 0.20
N LEU A 62 -22.15 -1.23 -0.61
CA LEU A 62 -22.32 -0.96 -2.05
C LEU A 62 -23.10 0.33 -2.32
N ALA A 63 -24.00 0.74 -1.42
CA ALA A 63 -24.80 1.93 -1.58
C ALA A 63 -23.95 3.20 -1.42
N SER A 64 -22.92 3.18 -0.56
CA SER A 64 -22.02 4.32 -0.31
C SER A 64 -21.35 4.91 -1.56
N CYS A 65 -21.20 4.11 -2.62
CA CYS A 65 -20.58 4.49 -3.89
C CYS A 65 -21.53 4.29 -5.09
N GLY A 66 -22.77 3.82 -4.87
CA GLY A 66 -23.71 3.45 -5.92
C GLY A 66 -23.27 2.28 -6.80
N TYR A 67 -22.54 1.31 -6.22
CA TYR A 67 -22.15 0.09 -6.93
C TYR A 67 -23.36 -0.81 -7.16
N GLN A 68 -23.45 -1.38 -8.36
CA GLN A 68 -24.48 -2.37 -8.71
C GLN A 68 -23.79 -3.68 -9.08
N PRO A 69 -24.09 -4.81 -8.41
CA PRO A 69 -23.53 -6.09 -8.76
C PRO A 69 -23.86 -6.48 -10.20
N ARG A 70 -22.84 -6.94 -10.95
CA ARG A 70 -23.01 -7.34 -12.34
C ARG A 70 -23.62 -8.73 -12.46
N LYS A 71 -23.16 -9.68 -11.63
CA LYS A 71 -23.53 -11.10 -11.67
C LYS A 71 -23.57 -11.79 -10.29
N SER A 72 -22.70 -11.41 -9.36
CA SER A 72 -22.54 -12.07 -8.06
C SER A 72 -22.71 -11.08 -6.90
N PRO A 73 -23.95 -10.81 -6.48
CA PRO A 73 -24.22 -9.97 -5.30
C PRO A 73 -23.52 -10.48 -4.04
N GLN A 74 -23.43 -11.80 -3.85
CA GLN A 74 -22.77 -12.40 -2.68
C GLN A 74 -21.28 -12.04 -2.65
N ARG A 75 -20.57 -12.19 -3.77
CA ARG A 75 -19.14 -11.82 -3.85
C ARG A 75 -18.95 -10.29 -3.82
N ALA A 76 -19.87 -9.53 -4.41
CA ALA A 76 -19.84 -8.07 -4.33
C ALA A 76 -19.97 -7.57 -2.88
N SER A 77 -20.73 -8.27 -2.04
CA SER A 77 -20.96 -7.86 -0.65
C SER A 77 -19.74 -7.98 0.28
N ARG A 78 -18.67 -8.65 -0.17
CA ARG A 78 -17.45 -8.87 0.64
C ARG A 78 -16.21 -8.19 0.08
N LEU A 79 -15.33 -7.82 0.99
CA LEU A 79 -13.99 -7.32 0.68
C LEU A 79 -13.10 -8.49 0.25
N GLU A 80 -12.31 -8.29 -0.81
CA GLU A 80 -11.21 -9.18 -1.16
C GLU A 80 -9.93 -8.35 -1.32
N TRP A 81 -8.81 -8.89 -0.83
CA TRP A 81 -7.50 -8.24 -0.96
C TRP A 81 -6.97 -8.48 -2.38
N GLU A 82 -6.87 -7.41 -3.14
CA GLU A 82 -6.43 -7.40 -4.52
C GLU A 82 -4.92 -7.31 -4.62
N HIS A 83 -4.35 -8.21 -5.42
CA HIS A 83 -2.99 -8.07 -5.95
C HIS A 83 -3.07 -7.22 -7.22
N VAL A 84 -2.71 -5.93 -7.14
CA VAL A 84 -2.80 -5.00 -8.30
C VAL A 84 -1.99 -5.55 -9.48
N VAL A 85 -0.76 -5.98 -9.24
CA VAL A 85 -0.04 -6.93 -10.11
C VAL A 85 -0.44 -8.35 -9.68
N PRO A 86 -1.20 -9.10 -10.50
CA PRO A 86 -1.75 -10.39 -10.11
C PRO A 86 -0.67 -11.39 -9.68
N ALA A 87 -0.97 -12.25 -8.71
CA ALA A 87 -0.10 -13.37 -8.33
C ALA A 87 0.30 -14.24 -9.55
N TRP A 88 -0.58 -14.37 -10.54
CA TRP A 88 -0.25 -15.03 -11.81
C TRP A 88 0.90 -14.34 -12.55
N VAL A 89 0.95 -13.01 -12.62
CA VAL A 89 2.07 -12.27 -13.27
C VAL A 89 3.38 -12.52 -12.52
N ILE A 90 3.33 -12.55 -11.18
CA ILE A 90 4.48 -12.83 -10.32
C ILE A 90 5.03 -14.26 -10.54
N GLY A 91 4.12 -15.23 -10.75
CA GLY A 91 4.45 -16.64 -10.60
C GLY A 91 4.39 -17.52 -11.83
N HIS A 92 3.57 -17.23 -12.85
CA HIS A 92 3.24 -18.22 -13.91
C HIS A 92 4.44 -18.74 -14.72
N GLN A 93 5.56 -18.02 -14.75
CA GLN A 93 6.78 -18.43 -15.44
C GLN A 93 7.74 -19.21 -14.54
N ARG A 94 7.50 -19.22 -13.23
CA ARG A 94 8.35 -19.89 -12.22
C ARG A 94 8.14 -21.40 -12.24
N GLN A 95 9.18 -22.14 -11.87
CA GLN A 95 9.11 -23.59 -11.80
C GLN A 95 8.12 -24.09 -10.74
N CYS A 96 8.00 -23.39 -9.60
CA CYS A 96 7.01 -23.72 -8.57
C CYS A 96 5.58 -23.75 -9.14
N TRP A 97 5.27 -22.84 -10.08
CA TRP A 97 3.93 -22.68 -10.61
C TRP A 97 3.58 -23.82 -11.56
N LYS A 98 4.57 -24.30 -12.32
CA LYS A 98 4.41 -25.50 -13.17
C LYS A 98 4.20 -26.76 -12.34
N LYS A 99 4.77 -26.82 -11.14
CA LYS A 99 4.68 -27.99 -10.24
C LYS A 99 3.35 -28.07 -9.48
N GLY A 100 2.73 -26.95 -9.14
CA GLY A 100 1.47 -26.97 -8.38
C GLY A 100 0.77 -25.62 -8.24
N GLY A 101 0.95 -24.72 -9.22
CA GLY A 101 0.30 -23.43 -9.25
C GLY A 101 0.69 -22.49 -8.10
N ARG A 102 -0.23 -21.59 -7.76
CA ARG A 102 -0.04 -20.56 -6.75
C ARG A 102 0.29 -21.13 -5.37
N GLU A 103 -0.49 -22.11 -4.91
CA GLU A 103 -0.33 -22.70 -3.58
C GLU A 103 1.05 -23.34 -3.40
N HIS A 104 1.52 -24.08 -4.41
CA HIS A 104 2.87 -24.63 -4.38
C HIS A 104 3.95 -23.54 -4.40
N CYS A 105 3.75 -22.42 -5.11
CA CYS A 105 4.68 -21.30 -5.06
C CYS A 105 4.72 -20.62 -3.70
N THR A 106 3.56 -20.35 -3.09
CA THR A 106 3.47 -19.77 -1.76
C THR A 106 4.23 -20.60 -0.73
N ALA A 107 4.17 -21.93 -0.82
CA ALA A 107 4.83 -22.82 0.14
C ALA A 107 6.33 -23.08 -0.15
N ASN A 108 6.78 -22.98 -1.41
CA ASN A 108 8.09 -23.53 -1.81
C ASN A 108 8.99 -22.57 -2.61
N ASP A 109 8.54 -21.36 -2.92
CA ASP A 109 9.36 -20.34 -3.59
C ASP A 109 9.37 -19.05 -2.72
N PRO A 110 10.42 -18.85 -1.89
CA PRO A 110 10.51 -17.68 -1.02
C PRO A 110 10.44 -16.34 -1.77
N ALA A 111 10.94 -16.28 -3.01
CA ALA A 111 10.87 -15.07 -3.81
C ALA A 111 9.44 -14.81 -4.32
N PHE A 112 8.66 -15.86 -4.61
CA PHE A 112 7.24 -15.72 -4.87
C PHE A 112 6.46 -15.31 -3.61
N ALA A 113 6.70 -15.99 -2.48
CA ALA A 113 6.03 -15.71 -1.21
C ALA A 113 6.25 -14.25 -0.76
N ALA A 114 7.48 -13.76 -0.85
CA ALA A 114 7.82 -12.36 -0.56
C ALA A 114 7.10 -11.37 -1.49
N ALA A 115 7.01 -11.67 -2.79
CA ALA A 115 6.30 -10.81 -3.74
C ALA A 115 4.77 -10.87 -3.58
N GLU A 116 4.23 -12.02 -3.18
CA GLU A 116 2.82 -12.19 -2.87
C GLU A 116 2.42 -11.46 -1.58
N ALA A 117 3.31 -11.41 -0.59
CA ALA A 117 3.10 -10.74 0.68
C ALA A 117 3.41 -9.23 0.65
N ASP A 118 3.92 -8.70 -0.46
CA ASP A 118 4.29 -7.29 -0.56
C ASP A 118 3.08 -6.36 -0.43
N LEU A 119 3.06 -5.61 0.67
CA LEU A 119 1.99 -4.67 1.02
C LEU A 119 1.85 -3.53 0.01
N HIS A 120 2.90 -3.15 -0.72
CA HIS A 120 2.78 -2.14 -1.79
C HIS A 120 1.80 -2.59 -2.88
N ASN A 121 1.63 -3.90 -3.08
CA ASN A 121 0.78 -4.50 -4.09
C ASN A 121 -0.63 -4.91 -3.61
N LEU A 122 -0.93 -4.73 -2.32
CA LEU A 122 -2.19 -5.16 -1.71
C LEU A 122 -3.14 -4.01 -1.45
N VAL A 123 -4.32 -4.05 -2.07
CA VAL A 123 -5.36 -3.02 -1.91
C VAL A 123 -6.73 -3.64 -1.63
N PRO A 124 -7.62 -2.96 -0.88
CA PRO A 124 -8.98 -3.44 -0.66
C PRO A 124 -9.81 -3.34 -1.96
N ALA A 125 -10.49 -4.42 -2.36
CA ALA A 125 -11.37 -4.42 -3.53
C ALA A 125 -12.73 -5.06 -3.22
N ILE A 126 -13.74 -4.68 -3.99
CA ILE A 126 -15.01 -5.41 -4.05
C ILE A 126 -14.74 -6.79 -4.62
N GLY A 127 -15.19 -7.85 -3.95
CA GLY A 127 -14.87 -9.22 -4.35
C GLY A 127 -15.30 -9.55 -5.79
N GLU A 128 -16.46 -9.07 -6.23
CA GLU A 128 -16.90 -9.25 -7.62
C GLU A 128 -15.95 -8.59 -8.62
N VAL A 129 -15.51 -7.35 -8.37
CA VAL A 129 -14.55 -6.65 -9.24
C VAL A 129 -13.20 -7.35 -9.27
N ASN A 130 -12.69 -7.79 -8.11
CA ASN A 130 -11.47 -8.61 -8.02
C ASN A 130 -11.61 -9.87 -8.89
N GLY A 131 -12.75 -10.56 -8.76
CA GLY A 131 -13.09 -11.73 -9.54
C GLY A 131 -13.14 -11.55 -11.04
N ASP A 132 -13.90 -10.54 -11.46
CA ASP A 132 -14.07 -10.22 -12.88
C ASP A 132 -12.74 -9.76 -13.49
N ARG A 133 -11.95 -8.97 -12.76
CA ARG A 133 -10.63 -8.52 -13.21
C ARG A 133 -9.66 -9.69 -13.38
N SER A 134 -9.78 -10.75 -12.59
CA SER A 134 -9.00 -11.99 -12.75
C SER A 134 -7.48 -11.69 -12.81
N ASN A 135 -6.76 -12.25 -13.79
CA ASN A 135 -5.36 -11.91 -14.08
C ASN A 135 -5.22 -10.93 -15.26
N PHE A 136 -6.26 -10.18 -15.60
CA PHE A 136 -6.25 -9.28 -16.74
C PHE A 136 -5.33 -8.07 -16.49
N GLY A 137 -4.49 -7.78 -17.48
CA GLY A 137 -3.67 -6.57 -17.48
C GLY A 137 -4.54 -5.33 -17.66
N PHE A 138 -4.04 -4.18 -17.20
CA PHE A 138 -4.73 -2.91 -17.42
C PHE A 138 -4.49 -2.37 -18.83
N ALA A 139 -5.47 -1.61 -19.33
CA ALA A 139 -5.39 -0.90 -20.61
C ALA A 139 -6.33 0.31 -20.60
N MET A 140 -6.13 1.22 -21.55
CA MET A 140 -7.20 2.13 -21.97
C MET A 140 -8.15 1.36 -22.88
N LEU A 141 -9.45 1.37 -22.56
CA LEU A 141 -10.48 0.66 -23.31
C LEU A 141 -11.48 1.65 -23.90
N ASN A 142 -11.84 1.47 -25.16
CA ASN A 142 -12.92 2.22 -25.79
C ASN A 142 -14.29 1.59 -25.45
N ARG A 143 -14.61 1.59 -24.16
CA ARG A 143 -15.81 0.98 -23.58
C ARG A 143 -16.40 1.91 -22.53
N LYS A 144 -17.73 1.99 -22.47
CA LYS A 144 -18.43 2.75 -21.44
C LYS A 144 -18.39 1.96 -20.12
N PRO A 145 -18.28 2.64 -18.96
CA PRO A 145 -18.30 1.96 -17.67
C PRO A 145 -19.73 1.78 -17.15
N ASP A 146 -20.46 0.84 -17.73
CA ASP A 146 -21.86 0.55 -17.39
C ASP A 146 -22.04 -0.78 -16.60
N GLN A 147 -20.96 -1.54 -16.41
CA GLN A 147 -21.01 -2.88 -15.82
C GLN A 147 -21.32 -2.92 -14.32
N TYR A 148 -21.03 -1.83 -13.58
CA TYR A 148 -20.99 -1.83 -12.11
C TYR A 148 -21.72 -0.63 -11.48
N GLY A 149 -22.77 -0.11 -12.14
CA GLY A 149 -23.50 1.07 -11.68
C GLY A 149 -22.63 2.34 -11.76
N ARG A 150 -22.44 3.05 -10.64
CA ARG A 150 -21.62 4.27 -10.60
C ARG A 150 -20.10 4.01 -10.55
N CYS A 151 -19.68 2.76 -10.31
CA CYS A 151 -18.25 2.43 -10.34
C CYS A 151 -17.72 2.44 -11.77
N ARG A 152 -16.74 3.31 -12.04
CA ARG A 152 -16.17 3.51 -13.39
C ARG A 152 -15.11 2.48 -13.82
N MET A 153 -15.07 1.33 -13.15
CA MET A 153 -14.24 0.20 -13.54
C MET A 153 -14.83 -0.45 -14.80
N VAL A 154 -13.97 -0.86 -15.73
CA VAL A 154 -14.38 -1.63 -16.91
C VAL A 154 -13.56 -2.92 -16.97
N VAL A 155 -14.22 -4.03 -17.29
CA VAL A 155 -13.61 -5.33 -17.55
C VAL A 155 -14.08 -5.80 -18.92
N ASP A 156 -13.16 -5.83 -19.89
CA ASP A 156 -13.38 -6.44 -21.20
C ASP A 156 -12.91 -7.90 -21.16
N PHE A 157 -13.85 -8.81 -20.94
CA PHE A 157 -13.59 -10.25 -20.82
C PHE A 157 -13.06 -10.86 -22.13
N GLN A 158 -13.47 -10.33 -23.28
CA GLN A 158 -13.02 -10.82 -24.58
C GLN A 158 -11.57 -10.41 -24.84
N ALA A 159 -11.23 -9.14 -24.58
CA ALA A 159 -9.87 -8.65 -24.70
C ALA A 159 -8.96 -9.09 -23.54
N ARG A 160 -9.53 -9.64 -22.46
CA ARG A 160 -8.83 -9.99 -21.20
C ARG A 160 -8.06 -8.79 -20.65
N LYS A 161 -8.72 -7.63 -20.65
CA LYS A 161 -8.18 -6.36 -20.19
C LYS A 161 -9.16 -5.67 -19.26
N ALA A 162 -8.62 -4.84 -18.37
CA ALA A 162 -9.42 -4.03 -17.46
C ALA A 162 -9.00 -2.56 -17.57
N MET A 163 -9.92 -1.62 -17.37
CA MET A 163 -9.63 -0.20 -17.31
C MET A 163 -10.16 0.34 -15.97
N PRO A 164 -9.28 0.77 -15.06
CA PRO A 164 -9.72 1.33 -13.79
C PRO A 164 -10.20 2.77 -13.99
N ARG A 165 -10.97 3.24 -13.01
CA ARG A 165 -11.35 4.65 -12.91
C ARG A 165 -10.10 5.53 -12.83
N GLU A 166 -10.25 6.76 -13.30
CA GLU A 166 -9.15 7.70 -13.47
C GLU A 166 -8.37 7.97 -12.18
N GLU A 167 -9.10 8.07 -11.07
CA GLU A 167 -8.59 8.40 -9.73
C GLU A 167 -7.55 7.40 -9.20
N VAL A 168 -7.48 6.18 -9.75
CA VAL A 168 -6.53 5.16 -9.31
C VAL A 168 -5.53 4.74 -10.38
N ARG A 169 -5.56 5.33 -11.58
CA ARG A 169 -4.64 4.98 -12.68
C ARG A 169 -3.17 5.25 -12.31
N GLY A 170 -2.91 6.38 -11.65
CA GLY A 170 -1.57 6.71 -11.15
C GLY A 170 -1.05 5.68 -10.16
N ALA A 171 -1.86 5.34 -9.14
CA ALA A 171 -1.52 4.33 -8.15
C ALA A 171 -1.27 2.95 -8.79
N VAL A 172 -2.15 2.52 -9.69
CA VAL A 172 -1.97 1.27 -10.46
C VAL A 172 -0.64 1.27 -11.19
N ALA A 173 -0.33 2.36 -11.90
CA ALA A 173 0.91 2.46 -12.66
C ALA A 173 2.15 2.37 -11.76
N ARG A 174 2.18 3.09 -10.66
CA ARG A 174 3.29 3.08 -9.70
C ARG A 174 3.49 1.73 -9.05
N ILE A 175 2.40 1.01 -8.73
CA ILE A 175 2.48 -0.35 -8.19
C ILE A 175 3.01 -1.33 -9.24
N TYR A 176 2.56 -1.22 -10.50
CA TYR A 176 3.08 -2.05 -11.59
C TYR A 176 4.57 -1.82 -11.83
N LEU A 177 4.99 -0.57 -11.98
CA LEU A 177 6.39 -0.23 -12.19
C LEU A 177 7.27 -0.73 -11.03
N TYR A 178 6.83 -0.45 -9.79
CA TYR A 178 7.50 -0.93 -8.57
C TYR A 178 7.65 -2.45 -8.53
N MET A 179 6.56 -3.20 -8.66
CA MET A 179 6.60 -4.66 -8.54
C MET A 179 7.47 -5.29 -9.62
N HIS A 180 7.41 -4.77 -10.85
CA HIS A 180 8.22 -5.28 -11.94
C HIS A 180 9.71 -5.00 -11.74
N ASP A 181 10.09 -3.83 -11.26
CA ASP A 181 11.49 -3.50 -11.04
C ASP A 181 12.06 -4.19 -9.78
N ARG A 182 11.30 -4.17 -8.67
CA ARG A 182 11.70 -4.77 -7.38
C ARG A 182 11.92 -6.28 -7.49
N TYR A 183 11.02 -6.97 -8.20
CA TYR A 183 11.04 -8.43 -8.35
C TYR A 183 11.53 -8.90 -9.73
N ARG A 184 12.06 -7.98 -10.55
CA ARG A 184 12.61 -8.26 -11.89
C ARG A 184 11.64 -9.04 -12.80
N LEU A 185 10.35 -8.69 -12.74
CA LEU A 185 9.31 -9.33 -13.54
C LEU A 185 9.33 -8.77 -14.96
N ARG A 186 9.15 -9.63 -15.97
CA ARG A 186 9.09 -9.20 -17.37
C ARG A 186 7.84 -8.36 -17.63
N MET A 187 8.02 -7.18 -18.20
CA MET A 187 6.95 -6.29 -18.67
C MET A 187 7.07 -6.11 -20.18
N SER A 188 5.95 -6.10 -20.91
CA SER A 188 5.99 -5.75 -22.33
C SER A 188 6.36 -4.26 -22.51
N PRO A 189 7.04 -3.88 -23.60
CA PRO A 189 7.32 -2.47 -23.87
C PRO A 189 6.04 -1.60 -23.96
N GLN A 190 4.94 -2.17 -24.45
CA GLN A 190 3.65 -1.49 -24.54
C GLN A 190 3.07 -1.21 -23.15
N ASP A 191 3.05 -2.20 -22.26
CA ASP A 191 2.55 -2.02 -20.89
C ASP A 191 3.44 -1.05 -20.11
N ARG A 192 4.77 -1.13 -20.28
CA ARG A 192 5.70 -0.19 -19.66
C ARG A 192 5.42 1.25 -20.09
N LYS A 193 5.26 1.50 -21.39
CA LYS A 193 4.91 2.82 -21.92
C LYS A 193 3.57 3.32 -21.36
N LEU A 194 2.57 2.45 -21.24
CA LEU A 194 1.27 2.78 -20.64
C LEU A 194 1.43 3.23 -19.18
N TYR A 195 2.10 2.43 -18.35
CA TYR A 195 2.24 2.74 -16.93
C TYR A 195 3.14 3.95 -16.69
N GLU A 196 4.20 4.14 -17.47
CA GLU A 196 5.00 5.37 -17.41
C GLU A 196 4.18 6.61 -17.78
N ALA A 197 3.32 6.51 -18.80
CA ALA A 197 2.42 7.61 -19.17
C ALA A 197 1.40 7.90 -18.07
N TRP A 198 0.76 6.88 -17.51
CA TRP A 198 -0.18 7.04 -16.38
C TRP A 198 0.49 7.58 -15.12
N ASN A 199 1.71 7.15 -14.81
CA ASN A 199 2.46 7.68 -13.67
C ASN A 199 2.71 9.19 -13.81
N ARG A 200 3.05 9.67 -15.02
CA ARG A 200 3.23 11.10 -15.30
C ARG A 200 1.92 11.88 -15.32
N GLN A 201 0.87 11.31 -15.92
CA GLN A 201 -0.41 11.99 -16.12
C GLN A 201 -1.23 12.09 -14.83
N TYR A 202 -1.12 11.10 -13.95
CA TYR A 202 -1.90 10.99 -12.71
C TYR A 202 -0.97 11.13 -11.50
N PRO A 203 -0.79 12.37 -10.98
CA PRO A 203 0.20 12.65 -9.95
C PRO A 203 -0.08 11.89 -8.66
N VAL A 204 0.96 11.74 -7.85
CA VAL A 204 0.88 11.11 -6.53
C VAL A 204 -0.01 11.94 -5.61
N SER A 205 -1.01 11.30 -5.02
CA SER A 205 -1.89 11.90 -4.00
C SER A 205 -1.29 11.85 -2.59
N GLU A 206 -1.77 12.72 -1.69
CA GLU A 206 -1.41 12.64 -0.26
C GLU A 206 -1.78 11.30 0.37
N ARG A 207 -2.90 10.71 -0.06
CA ARG A 207 -3.32 9.37 0.36
C ARG A 207 -2.28 8.31 -0.01
N GLU A 208 -1.72 8.38 -1.21
CA GLU A 208 -0.67 7.47 -1.64
C GLU A 208 0.64 7.70 -0.90
N ARG A 209 1.04 8.96 -0.65
CA ARG A 209 2.23 9.28 0.15
C ARG A 209 2.11 8.72 1.56
N ARG A 210 0.98 8.94 2.23
CA ARG A 210 0.71 8.41 3.57
C ARG A 210 0.78 6.88 3.59
N ARG A 211 0.06 6.22 2.68
CA ARG A 211 0.11 4.76 2.55
C ARG A 211 1.53 4.25 2.28
N ASN A 212 2.31 4.93 1.45
CA ASN A 212 3.69 4.54 1.14
C ASN A 212 4.58 4.59 2.39
N GLN A 213 4.40 5.61 3.23
CA GLN A 213 5.09 5.72 4.51
C GLN A 213 4.66 4.62 5.49
N GLU A 214 3.36 4.37 5.65
CA GLU A 214 2.83 3.31 6.53
C GLU A 214 3.32 1.93 6.09
N VAL A 215 3.22 1.64 4.78
CA VAL A 215 3.74 0.39 4.21
C VAL A 215 5.26 0.29 4.40
N ALA A 216 6.00 1.38 4.22
CA ALA A 216 7.46 1.36 4.42
C ALA A 216 7.85 1.04 5.86
N CYS A 217 7.05 1.44 6.85
CA CYS A 217 7.28 1.05 8.25
C CYS A 217 7.02 -0.43 8.54
N GLN A 218 6.34 -1.14 7.64
CA GLN A 218 6.08 -2.58 7.75
C GLN A 218 7.01 -3.40 6.86
N MET A 219 7.39 -2.85 5.70
CA MET A 219 8.24 -3.52 4.72
C MET A 219 9.72 -3.16 4.89
N GLY A 220 10.07 -2.06 5.54
CA GLY A 220 11.45 -1.57 5.61
C GLY A 220 11.92 -0.85 4.34
N TRP A 221 11.04 -0.63 3.37
CA TRP A 221 11.32 0.17 2.16
C TRP A 221 10.05 0.79 1.58
N GLY A 222 10.19 1.94 0.91
CA GLY A 222 9.11 2.60 0.18
C GLY A 222 9.03 2.17 -1.29
N ASN A 223 7.91 2.50 -1.93
CA ASN A 223 7.77 2.49 -3.38
C ASN A 223 8.40 3.79 -3.95
N PRO A 224 9.54 3.71 -4.67
CA PRO A 224 10.24 4.89 -5.17
C PRO A 224 9.45 5.66 -6.22
N TYR A 225 8.45 5.04 -6.86
CA TYR A 225 7.57 5.73 -7.80
C TYR A 225 6.53 6.61 -7.11
N VAL A 226 6.28 6.43 -5.82
CA VAL A 226 5.40 7.30 -5.01
C VAL A 226 6.19 8.46 -4.41
N GLY A 227 7.43 8.20 -3.97
CA GLY A 227 8.33 9.19 -3.40
C GLY A 227 9.14 8.65 -2.23
N GLU A 228 9.93 9.52 -1.64
CA GLU A 228 10.75 9.21 -0.47
C GLU A 228 9.90 8.88 0.77
N VAL A 229 10.49 8.11 1.68
CA VAL A 229 9.89 7.72 2.96
C VAL A 229 10.89 7.95 4.08
N GLY A 230 10.41 8.39 5.24
CA GLY A 230 11.23 8.53 6.44
C GLY A 230 11.22 7.25 7.25
N LEU A 231 12.10 6.28 6.95
CA LEU A 231 12.19 5.03 7.73
C LEU A 231 12.55 5.27 9.20
N TRP A 232 13.29 6.35 9.49
CA TRP A 232 13.60 6.78 10.85
C TRP A 232 12.35 7.17 11.67
N ARG A 233 11.21 7.42 11.01
CA ARG A 233 9.93 7.70 11.67
C ARG A 233 9.18 6.42 12.04
N CYS A 234 9.68 5.25 11.64
CA CYS A 234 9.07 3.97 11.94
C CYS A 234 9.49 3.50 13.34
N GLY A 235 8.52 3.04 14.15
CA GLY A 235 8.75 2.60 15.53
C GLY A 235 8.55 3.67 16.60
N PHE A 236 8.74 3.29 17.87
CA PHE A 236 8.43 4.12 19.04
C PHE A 236 9.19 5.45 19.09
N ALA A 237 10.47 5.46 18.68
CA ALA A 237 11.28 6.67 18.63
C ALA A 237 10.76 7.68 17.60
N GLY A 238 10.28 7.21 16.45
CA GLY A 238 9.71 8.07 15.40
C GLY A 238 8.37 8.70 15.80
N VAL A 239 7.54 7.95 16.53
CA VAL A 239 6.29 8.46 17.13
C VAL A 239 6.60 9.54 18.17
N MET A 240 7.58 9.32 19.05
CA MET A 240 7.99 10.31 20.04
C MET A 240 8.57 11.59 19.42
N THR A 241 9.41 11.48 18.39
CA THR A 241 9.94 12.66 17.68
C THR A 241 8.84 13.44 16.98
N SER A 242 7.89 12.76 16.34
CA SER A 242 6.75 13.43 15.68
C SER A 242 5.81 14.14 16.67
N LEU A 243 5.61 13.54 17.86
CA LEU A 243 4.85 14.17 18.95
C LEU A 243 5.59 15.39 19.54
N LEU A 244 6.91 15.30 19.70
CA LEU A 244 7.74 16.40 20.20
C LEU A 244 7.81 17.56 19.19
N ASP A 245 7.94 17.27 17.89
CA ASP A 245 7.92 18.27 16.83
C ASP A 245 6.55 18.97 16.75
N GLY A 246 5.46 18.21 16.89
CA GLY A 246 4.10 18.75 16.97
C GLY A 246 3.87 19.65 18.20
N ALA A 247 4.38 19.25 19.36
CA ALA A 247 4.32 20.07 20.58
C ALA A 247 5.21 21.32 20.49
N GLY A 248 6.37 21.22 19.85
CA GLY A 248 7.28 22.35 19.60
C GLY A 248 6.66 23.43 18.72
N GLY A 249 5.90 23.04 17.69
CA GLY A 249 5.13 23.96 16.85
C GLY A 249 4.05 24.71 17.63
N VAL A 250 3.25 23.99 18.43
CA VAL A 250 2.20 24.61 19.27
C VAL A 250 2.78 25.57 20.31
N MET A 251 3.94 25.24 20.89
CA MET A 251 4.61 26.10 21.86
C MET A 251 5.21 27.36 21.21
N GLN A 252 5.75 27.26 20.00
CA GLN A 252 6.26 28.41 19.24
C GLN A 252 5.14 29.36 18.80
N ASP A 253 4.01 28.81 18.37
CA ASP A 253 2.84 29.62 17.98
C ASP A 253 2.22 30.30 19.20
N GLY A 254 2.07 29.58 20.32
CA GLY A 254 1.63 30.17 21.59
C GLY A 254 2.55 31.28 22.11
N LEU A 255 3.87 31.13 21.95
CA LEU A 255 4.85 32.17 22.33
C LEU A 255 4.76 33.39 21.42
N ARG A 256 4.55 33.20 20.10
CA ARG A 256 4.36 34.29 19.14
C ARG A 256 3.08 35.07 19.41
N ASP A 257 2.00 34.39 19.75
CA ASP A 257 0.72 35.04 20.04
C ASP A 257 0.77 35.80 21.37
N ALA A 258 1.44 35.25 22.39
CA ALA A 258 1.72 35.96 23.65
C ALA A 258 2.59 37.21 23.45
N LEU A 259 3.62 37.13 22.60
CA LEU A 259 4.48 38.27 22.26
C LEU A 259 3.71 39.37 21.51
N LYS A 260 2.83 39.00 20.58
CA LYS A 260 1.96 39.97 19.89
C LYS A 260 0.99 40.66 20.85
N ALA A 261 0.43 39.93 21.82
CA ALA A 261 -0.47 40.50 22.82
C ALA A 261 0.24 41.49 23.77
N LEU A 262 1.54 41.30 24.02
CA LEU A 262 2.35 42.21 24.83
C LEU A 262 2.77 43.48 24.07
N GLN A 263 2.88 43.41 22.74
CA GLN A 263 3.21 44.57 21.88
C GLN A 263 2.01 45.48 21.55
N GLN A 264 0.80 45.08 21.95
CA GLN A 264 -0.44 45.86 21.77
C GLN A 264 -0.90 46.58 23.05
N ARG A 265 -0.04 46.62 24.07
CA ARG A 265 -0.21 47.44 25.28
C ARG A 265 0.84 48.55 25.31
#